data_AF-A0A0P8AG58-F1
#
_entry.id   AF-A0A0P8AG58-F1
#
_cell.length_a   1.000
_cell.length_b   1.000
_cell.length_c   1.000
_cell.angle_alpha   90.00
_cell.angle_beta   90.00
_cell.angle_gamma   90.00
#
_symmetry.space_group_name_H-M   'P 1'
#
loop_
_entity.id
_entity.type
_entity.pdbx_description
1 polymer ?
#
loop_
_entity_poly.entity_id
_entity_poly.type
_entity_poly.pdbx_seq_one_letter_code
_entity_poly.pdbx_strand_id
1 'polypeptide(L)'
;MEKSVIKSHLILGFILFLFLNFQNAYPQDKYDLGLEKYSIINSAFKHSREQDIKIHKKTMPYETWMDEVWGEEFSNSHGVGFCLFENDQNLAKAFEDLRVSVKSLQVKKLSKKLIDDRFQIKRFTNSNNGLMLSEPIILGNYAFFFFRSKTNKSLYVSKINSDGIWDYECGVTIYGELH
;
A
#
# COMPACT_ATOMS: atom_id res chain seq x y z
N MET A 1 62.53 9.66 -13.87
CA MET A 1 61.23 10.30 -14.18
C MET A 1 60.07 9.28 -14.31
N GLU A 2 60.33 7.98 -14.47
CA GLU A 2 59.29 6.94 -14.68
C GLU A 2 58.48 6.52 -13.45
N LYS A 3 59.07 6.54 -12.23
CA LYS A 3 58.38 6.07 -11.01
C LYS A 3 57.20 6.95 -10.56
N SER A 4 57.15 8.21 -11.00
CA SER A 4 56.08 9.15 -10.63
C SER A 4 54.83 8.97 -11.50
N VAL A 5 55.01 8.63 -12.77
CA VAL A 5 53.93 8.45 -13.76
C VAL A 5 53.13 7.19 -13.45
N ILE A 6 53.80 6.11 -13.03
CA ILE A 6 53.15 4.82 -12.67
C ILE A 6 52.22 4.99 -11.45
N LYS A 7 52.62 5.78 -10.44
CA LYS A 7 51.76 6.08 -9.29
C LYS A 7 50.53 6.89 -9.67
N SER A 8 50.66 7.83 -10.61
CA SER A 8 49.54 8.66 -11.06
C SER A 8 48.50 7.86 -11.84
N HIS A 9 48.93 6.94 -12.71
CA HIS A 9 48.01 6.07 -13.45
C HIS A 9 47.30 5.02 -12.58
N LEU A 10 47.97 4.51 -11.55
CA LEU A 10 47.33 3.60 -10.57
C LEU A 10 46.23 4.30 -9.77
N ILE A 11 46.46 5.56 -9.37
CA ILE A 11 45.45 6.36 -8.66
C ILE A 11 44.27 6.68 -9.60
N LEU A 12 44.55 7.07 -10.85
CA LEU A 12 43.51 7.36 -11.83
C LEU A 12 42.65 6.12 -12.16
N GLY A 13 43.28 4.95 -12.29
CA GLY A 13 42.59 3.67 -12.49
C GLY A 13 41.73 3.25 -11.30
N PHE A 14 42.21 3.48 -10.07
CA PHE A 14 41.45 3.19 -8.85
C PHE A 14 40.23 4.11 -8.71
N ILE A 15 40.36 5.39 -9.07
CA ILE A 15 39.24 6.35 -9.09
C ILE A 15 38.22 5.93 -10.15
N LEU A 16 38.65 5.57 -11.37
CA LEU A 16 37.74 5.08 -12.41
C LEU A 16 37.01 3.79 -11.98
N PHE A 17 37.69 2.88 -11.29
CA PHE A 17 37.10 1.63 -10.81
C PHE A 17 36.07 1.87 -9.69
N LEU A 18 36.28 2.90 -8.85
CA LEU A 18 35.29 3.34 -7.86
C LEU A 18 34.07 3.97 -8.54
N PHE A 19 34.25 4.80 -9.58
CA PHE A 19 33.13 5.40 -10.31
C PHE A 19 32.32 4.39 -11.12
N LEU A 20 32.94 3.36 -11.70
CA LEU A 20 32.25 2.31 -12.47
C LEU A 20 31.41 1.39 -11.58
N ASN A 21 31.82 1.11 -10.34
CA ASN A 21 31.01 0.34 -9.39
C ASN A 21 29.81 1.11 -8.83
N PHE A 22 29.79 2.44 -8.96
CA PHE A 22 28.64 3.26 -8.54
C PHE A 22 27.52 3.36 -9.58
N GLN A 23 27.73 2.90 -10.82
CA GLN A 23 26.71 3.01 -11.88
C GLN A 23 25.64 1.90 -11.86
N ASN A 24 25.82 0.84 -11.05
CA ASN A 24 24.84 -0.26 -10.94
C ASN A 24 23.96 -0.20 -9.68
N ALA A 25 24.01 0.91 -8.92
CA ALA A 25 23.08 1.16 -7.84
C ALA A 25 22.06 2.21 -8.30
N TYR A 26 21.16 1.86 -9.22
CA TYR A 26 19.81 2.38 -9.10
C TYR A 26 19.24 1.67 -7.88
N PRO A 27 19.01 2.33 -6.73
CA PRO A 27 18.12 1.76 -5.76
C PRO A 27 16.76 1.79 -6.43
N GLN A 28 16.35 0.70 -7.07
CA GLN A 28 14.93 0.46 -7.30
C GLN A 28 14.29 0.62 -5.92
N ASP A 29 13.38 1.59 -5.80
CA ASP A 29 12.61 1.94 -4.61
C ASP A 29 11.78 0.74 -4.11
N LYS A 30 12.47 -0.26 -3.55
CA LYS A 30 11.87 -1.44 -2.93
C LYS A 30 11.12 -1.12 -1.64
N TYR A 31 11.06 0.17 -1.25
CA TYR A 31 10.56 0.61 0.05
C TYR A 31 9.51 1.72 0.01
N ASP A 32 9.24 2.33 -1.15
CA ASP A 32 8.24 3.40 -1.24
C ASP A 32 6.94 2.90 -1.90
N LEU A 33 5.82 3.48 -1.48
CA LEU A 33 4.57 3.35 -2.23
C LEU A 33 4.70 4.20 -3.50
N GLY A 34 4.24 3.69 -4.64
CA GLY A 34 4.12 4.52 -5.84
C GLY A 34 3.14 5.68 -5.62
N LEU A 35 3.31 6.78 -6.36
CA LEU A 35 2.44 7.97 -6.27
C LEU A 35 0.96 7.65 -6.41
N GLU A 36 0.61 6.72 -7.32
CA GLU A 36 -0.77 6.29 -7.53
C GLU A 36 -1.37 5.63 -6.28
N LYS A 37 -0.59 4.86 -5.53
CA LYS A 37 -1.04 4.23 -4.28
C LYS A 37 -1.27 5.25 -3.17
N TYR A 38 -0.49 6.33 -3.15
CA TYR A 38 -0.78 7.45 -2.26
C TYR A 38 -2.07 8.17 -2.64
N SER A 39 -2.36 8.33 -3.93
CA SER A 39 -3.64 8.89 -4.41
C SER A 39 -4.85 8.07 -3.92
N ILE A 40 -4.75 6.74 -3.93
CA ILE A 40 -5.78 5.84 -3.40
C ILE A 40 -5.97 6.04 -1.88
N ILE A 41 -4.89 6.11 -1.10
CA ILE A 41 -4.97 6.34 0.35
C ILE A 41 -5.62 7.70 0.65
N ASN A 42 -5.21 8.74 -0.07
CA ASN A 42 -5.70 10.11 0.14
C ASN A 42 -7.19 10.24 -0.22
N SER A 43 -7.65 9.54 -1.27
CA SER A 43 -9.05 9.57 -1.69
C SER A 43 -9.99 8.76 -0.80
N ALA A 44 -9.51 7.69 -0.16
CA ALA A 44 -10.37 6.78 0.61
C ALA A 44 -11.10 7.41 1.80
N PHE A 45 -10.62 8.55 2.31
CA PHE A 45 -11.28 9.25 3.42
C PHE A 45 -11.78 10.63 3.03
N LYS A 46 -11.87 10.94 1.72
CA LYS A 46 -12.29 12.26 1.23
C LYS A 46 -13.64 12.71 1.79
N HIS A 47 -14.57 11.78 1.99
CA HIS A 47 -15.91 12.04 2.52
C HIS A 47 -16.01 11.91 4.04
N SER A 48 -14.94 11.51 4.73
CA SER A 48 -14.91 11.47 6.20
C SER A 48 -14.93 12.89 6.76
N ARG A 49 -15.75 13.13 7.79
CA ARG A 49 -15.76 14.38 8.57
C ARG A 49 -14.60 14.47 9.57
N GLU A 50 -13.83 13.39 9.74
CA GLU A 50 -12.69 13.35 10.65
C GLU A 50 -11.54 14.21 10.10
N GLN A 51 -11.20 15.27 10.82
CA GLN A 51 -10.16 16.22 10.43
C GLN A 51 -8.74 15.65 10.63
N ASP A 52 -8.56 14.81 11.65
CA ASP A 52 -7.26 14.27 12.04
C ASP A 52 -7.29 12.74 12.10
N ILE A 53 -6.87 12.10 11.02
CA ILE A 53 -6.87 10.64 10.91
C ILE A 53 -5.47 10.11 11.28
N LYS A 54 -5.37 9.46 12.44
CA LYS A 54 -4.09 8.86 12.88
C LYS A 54 -3.87 7.56 12.11
N ILE A 55 -2.78 7.48 11.35
CA ILE A 55 -2.42 6.29 10.56
C ILE A 55 -1.06 5.73 11.01
N HIS A 56 -0.91 4.41 10.94
CA HIS A 56 0.35 3.76 11.27
C HIS A 56 1.42 4.10 10.21
N LYS A 57 2.66 4.35 10.66
CA LYS A 57 3.78 4.71 9.77
C LYS A 57 4.23 3.66 8.76
N LYS A 58 3.72 2.43 8.88
CA LYS A 58 4.03 1.32 7.99
C LYS A 58 2.75 0.60 7.58
N THR A 59 2.71 0.11 6.35
CA THR A 59 1.64 -0.76 5.89
C THR A 59 1.63 -2.08 6.65
N MET A 60 0.48 -2.75 6.64
CA MET A 60 0.31 -4.07 7.23
C MET A 60 0.94 -5.16 6.34
N PRO A 61 1.61 -6.17 6.93
CA PRO A 61 1.99 -7.39 6.22
C PRO A 61 0.75 -8.10 5.67
N TYR A 62 0.86 -8.75 4.52
CA TYR A 62 -0.29 -9.42 3.91
C TYR A 62 -0.81 -10.57 4.79
N GLU A 63 0.08 -11.29 5.45
CA GLU A 63 -0.25 -12.39 6.37
C GLU A 63 -1.17 -11.93 7.49
N THR A 64 -1.06 -10.66 7.90
CA THR A 64 -1.85 -10.10 9.01
C THR A 64 -3.30 -9.81 8.65
N TRP A 65 -3.63 -9.61 7.36
CA TRP A 65 -4.99 -9.25 6.95
C TRP A 65 -5.62 -10.22 5.95
N MET A 66 -4.83 -11.04 5.27
CA MET A 66 -5.35 -12.01 4.31
C MET A 66 -6.18 -13.10 4.97
N ASP A 67 -5.76 -13.59 6.15
CA ASP A 67 -6.55 -14.56 6.91
C ASP A 67 -7.85 -13.95 7.42
N GLU A 68 -7.87 -12.64 7.67
CA GLU A 68 -9.09 -11.91 8.08
C GLU A 68 -10.06 -11.73 6.91
N VAL A 69 -9.57 -11.62 5.67
CA VAL A 69 -10.42 -11.50 4.47
C VAL A 69 -10.77 -12.86 3.85
N TRP A 70 -9.94 -13.89 3.94
CA TRP A 70 -10.16 -15.20 3.27
C TRP A 70 -10.20 -16.41 4.21
N GLY A 71 -10.26 -16.20 5.53
CA GLY A 71 -10.42 -17.27 6.52
C GLY A 71 -11.78 -17.99 6.42
N GLU A 72 -11.93 -19.06 7.20
CA GLU A 72 -13.16 -19.88 7.22
C GLU A 72 -14.42 -19.09 7.63
N GLU A 73 -14.26 -18.01 8.40
CA GLU A 73 -15.36 -17.11 8.79
C GLU A 73 -15.90 -16.31 7.58
N PHE A 74 -15.05 -15.98 6.61
CA PHE A 74 -15.40 -15.14 5.46
C PHE A 74 -15.75 -15.95 4.21
N SER A 75 -15.06 -17.07 3.97
CA SER A 75 -15.29 -17.90 2.77
C SER A 75 -16.65 -18.64 2.76
N ASN A 76 -17.31 -18.77 3.92
CA ASN A 76 -18.55 -19.53 4.09
C ASN A 76 -19.81 -18.68 4.32
N SER A 77 -19.71 -17.36 4.44
CA SER A 77 -20.86 -16.52 4.79
C SER A 77 -21.02 -15.37 3.80
N HIS A 78 -22.24 -14.83 3.71
CA HIS A 78 -22.70 -13.83 2.74
C HIS A 78 -22.06 -12.43 2.97
N GLY A 79 -20.77 -12.38 3.29
CA GLY A 79 -20.04 -11.28 3.92
C GLY A 79 -19.40 -10.26 2.99
N VAL A 80 -19.83 -10.18 1.73
CA VAL A 80 -19.57 -8.97 0.95
C VAL A 80 -20.58 -7.92 1.41
N GLY A 81 -20.24 -7.16 2.44
CA GLY A 81 -20.93 -5.91 2.71
C GLY A 81 -20.84 -5.02 1.47
N PHE A 82 -21.95 -4.90 0.74
CA PHE A 82 -22.28 -3.81 -0.18
C PHE A 82 -21.54 -3.64 -1.53
N CYS A 83 -20.61 -4.52 -1.95
CA CYS A 83 -20.19 -4.52 -3.36
C CYS A 83 -21.20 -5.35 -4.18
N LEU A 84 -22.18 -4.71 -4.83
CA LEU A 84 -23.08 -5.41 -5.75
C LEU A 84 -22.36 -5.68 -7.07
N PHE A 85 -21.91 -6.92 -7.26
CA PHE A 85 -21.21 -7.38 -8.46
C PHE A 85 -22.12 -7.63 -9.67
N GLU A 86 -23.44 -7.44 -9.52
CA GLU A 86 -24.45 -8.09 -10.37
C GLU A 86 -24.31 -7.82 -11.87
N ASN A 87 -23.49 -6.85 -12.31
CA ASN A 87 -23.18 -6.64 -13.73
C ASN A 87 -21.71 -6.24 -14.03
N ASP A 88 -20.77 -6.32 -13.08
CA ASP A 88 -19.37 -5.95 -13.32
C ASP A 88 -18.42 -7.17 -13.22
N GLN A 89 -18.25 -7.85 -14.35
CA GLN A 89 -17.34 -8.99 -14.47
C GLN A 89 -15.87 -8.62 -14.21
N ASN A 90 -15.49 -7.36 -14.41
CA ASN A 90 -14.12 -6.92 -14.17
C ASN A 90 -13.85 -6.81 -12.66
N LEU A 91 -14.83 -6.35 -11.88
CA LEU A 91 -14.72 -6.31 -10.42
C LEU A 91 -14.63 -7.72 -9.83
N ALA A 92 -15.49 -8.64 -10.27
CA ALA A 92 -15.46 -10.03 -9.81
C ALA A 92 -14.09 -10.68 -10.09
N LYS A 93 -13.57 -10.52 -11.32
CA LYS A 93 -12.24 -11.01 -11.68
C LYS A 93 -11.13 -10.36 -10.85
N ALA A 94 -11.19 -9.04 -10.63
CA ALA A 94 -10.21 -8.32 -9.83
C ALA A 94 -10.17 -8.84 -8.38
N PHE A 95 -11.32 -9.20 -7.80
CA PHE A 95 -11.37 -9.83 -6.48
C PHE A 95 -10.71 -11.20 -6.43
N GLU A 96 -10.88 -12.04 -7.46
CA GLU A 96 -10.18 -13.33 -7.54
C GLU A 96 -8.66 -13.14 -7.68
N ASP A 97 -8.24 -12.22 -8.56
CA ASP A 97 -6.82 -11.90 -8.79
C ASP A 97 -6.15 -11.29 -7.54
N LEU A 98 -6.92 -10.63 -6.68
CA LEU A 98 -6.43 -10.06 -5.42
C LEU A 98 -5.79 -11.12 -4.52
N ARG A 99 -6.40 -12.30 -4.39
CA ARG A 99 -5.90 -13.40 -3.53
C ARG A 99 -4.49 -13.86 -3.90
N VAL A 100 -4.13 -13.74 -5.18
CA VAL A 100 -2.79 -14.10 -5.67
C VAL A 100 -1.83 -12.92 -5.47
N SER A 101 -2.27 -11.72 -5.82
CA SER A 101 -1.45 -10.50 -5.85
C SER A 101 -0.88 -10.12 -4.48
N VAL A 102 -1.68 -10.30 -3.43
CA VAL A 102 -1.36 -9.99 -2.02
C VAL A 102 -0.12 -10.70 -1.47
N LYS A 103 0.17 -11.93 -1.91
CA LYS A 103 1.27 -12.76 -1.37
C LYS A 103 2.65 -12.18 -1.64
N SER A 104 2.74 -11.26 -2.60
CA SER A 104 3.99 -10.60 -2.99
C SER A 104 4.24 -9.30 -2.22
N LEU A 105 3.26 -8.83 -1.44
CA LEU A 105 3.34 -7.53 -0.80
C LEU A 105 4.32 -7.53 0.38
N GLN A 106 5.06 -6.44 0.48
CA GLN A 106 5.99 -6.20 1.57
C GLN A 106 5.49 -5.04 2.43
N VAL A 107 5.97 -5.00 3.67
CA VAL A 107 5.72 -3.86 4.56
C VAL A 107 6.48 -2.64 4.05
N LYS A 108 5.76 -1.58 3.74
CA LYS A 108 6.30 -0.30 3.26
C LYS A 108 6.12 0.80 4.28
N LYS A 109 7.02 1.78 4.27
CA LYS A 109 6.92 2.96 5.14
C LYS A 109 6.16 4.05 4.41
N LEU A 110 5.20 4.69 5.08
CA LEU A 110 4.46 5.81 4.51
C LEU A 110 5.30 7.10 4.57
N SER A 111 5.30 7.85 3.47
CA SER A 111 5.93 9.16 3.35
C SER A 111 4.95 10.26 3.72
N LYS A 112 5.28 11.07 4.74
CA LYS A 112 4.44 12.22 5.12
C LYS A 112 4.34 13.27 4.02
N LYS A 113 5.30 13.32 3.10
CA LYS A 113 5.31 14.28 1.98
C LYS A 113 4.27 13.96 0.90
N LEU A 114 3.82 12.71 0.81
CA LEU A 114 2.94 12.22 -0.25
C LEU A 114 1.52 11.92 0.25
N ILE A 115 1.32 12.00 1.57
CA ILE A 115 0.03 11.79 2.20
C ILE A 115 -0.60 13.14 2.59
N ASP A 116 -1.92 13.22 2.49
CA ASP A 116 -2.68 14.41 2.82
C ASP A 116 -2.42 14.89 4.27
N ASP A 117 -2.52 16.19 4.50
CA ASP A 117 -2.16 16.80 5.78
C ASP A 117 -3.04 16.29 6.92
N ARG A 118 -4.31 15.97 6.63
CA ARG A 118 -5.28 15.34 7.55
C ARG A 118 -4.80 14.02 8.15
N PHE A 119 -3.86 13.34 7.52
CA PHE A 119 -3.32 12.08 8.04
C PHE A 119 -2.13 12.30 8.97
N GLN A 120 -2.31 12.01 10.25
CA GLN A 120 -1.21 12.03 11.21
C GLN A 120 -0.48 10.68 11.22
N ILE A 121 0.67 10.60 10.57
CA ILE A 121 1.53 9.42 10.62
C ILE A 121 2.12 9.23 12.02
N LYS A 122 1.80 8.11 12.68
CA LYS A 122 2.31 7.76 14.02
C LYS A 122 2.88 6.35 14.07
N ARG A 123 3.74 6.11 15.06
CA ARG A 123 4.15 4.75 15.45
C ARG A 123 3.26 4.31 16.60
N PHE A 124 2.55 3.21 16.42
CA PHE A 124 1.80 2.57 17.49
C PHE A 124 1.80 1.06 17.26
N THR A 125 1.73 0.30 18.34
CA THR A 125 1.78 -1.18 18.31
C THR A 125 0.40 -1.82 18.35
N ASN A 126 -0.65 -1.04 18.59
CA ASN A 126 -2.04 -1.51 18.73
C ASN A 126 -2.98 -0.67 17.86
N SER A 127 -3.91 -1.33 17.15
CA SER A 127 -4.97 -0.71 16.33
C SER A 127 -5.91 0.22 17.12
N ASN A 128 -5.94 0.12 18.45
CA ASN A 128 -6.70 1.03 19.31
C ASN A 128 -6.20 2.48 19.25
N ASN A 129 -5.01 2.73 18.72
CA ASN A 129 -4.36 4.03 18.69
C ASN A 129 -4.40 4.72 17.31
N GLY A 130 -5.02 4.10 16.30
CA GLY A 130 -5.17 4.66 14.95
C GLY A 130 -5.45 3.59 13.89
N LEU A 131 -5.52 4.03 12.63
CA LEU A 131 -5.73 3.18 11.47
C LEU A 131 -4.44 2.47 11.03
N MET A 132 -4.51 1.16 10.86
CA MET A 132 -3.51 0.37 10.16
C MET A 132 -4.02 0.12 8.74
N LEU A 133 -3.19 0.36 7.73
CA LEU A 133 -3.54 0.22 6.31
C LEU A 133 -2.65 -0.85 5.67
N SER A 134 -3.18 -1.69 4.78
CA SER A 134 -2.34 -2.46 3.86
C SER A 134 -1.76 -1.56 2.77
N GLU A 135 -0.82 -2.09 2.00
CA GLU A 135 -0.48 -1.47 0.72
C GLU A 135 -1.69 -1.58 -0.24
N PRO A 136 -2.06 -0.50 -0.96
CA PRO A 136 -3.04 -0.58 -2.03
C PRO A 136 -2.58 -1.48 -3.18
N ILE A 137 -3.50 -2.28 -3.70
CA ILE A 137 -3.31 -3.17 -4.85
C ILE A 137 -4.22 -2.68 -5.96
N ILE A 138 -3.66 -2.47 -7.15
CA ILE A 138 -4.39 -1.98 -8.32
C ILE A 138 -4.56 -3.14 -9.29
N LEU A 139 -5.80 -3.40 -9.69
CA LEU A 139 -6.17 -4.47 -10.62
C LEU A 139 -7.17 -3.90 -11.63
N GLY A 140 -6.65 -3.53 -12.81
CA GLY A 140 -7.43 -2.83 -13.82
C GLY A 140 -7.91 -1.48 -13.30
N ASN A 141 -9.22 -1.24 -13.34
CA ASN A 141 -9.85 0.01 -12.91
C ASN A 141 -10.22 0.03 -11.42
N TYR A 142 -9.81 -0.99 -10.69
CA TYR A 142 -10.12 -1.16 -9.27
C TYR A 142 -8.85 -1.13 -8.43
N ALA A 143 -8.98 -0.57 -7.23
CA ALA A 143 -7.96 -0.62 -6.21
C ALA A 143 -8.53 -1.15 -4.91
N PHE A 144 -7.69 -1.91 -4.19
CA PHE A 144 -8.05 -2.59 -2.97
C PHE A 144 -7.03 -2.26 -1.89
N PHE A 145 -7.48 -1.90 -0.70
CA PHE A 145 -6.61 -1.90 0.46
C PHE A 145 -7.40 -2.25 1.72
N PHE A 146 -6.80 -3.06 2.57
CA PHE A 146 -7.36 -3.40 3.87
C PHE A 146 -7.07 -2.28 4.87
N PHE A 147 -8.02 -1.96 5.72
CA PHE A 147 -7.77 -1.15 6.90
C PHE A 147 -8.33 -1.78 8.16
N ARG A 148 -7.69 -1.48 9.28
CA ARG A 148 -8.10 -1.89 10.62
C ARG A 148 -7.99 -0.71 11.58
N SER A 149 -9.05 -0.48 12.34
CA SER A 149 -9.15 0.47 13.44
C SER A 149 -9.48 -0.27 14.75
N LYS A 150 -9.83 0.47 15.80
CA LYS A 150 -10.38 -0.10 17.04
C LYS A 150 -11.72 -0.80 16.81
N THR A 151 -12.59 -0.21 16.00
CA THR A 151 -14.01 -0.58 15.91
C THR A 151 -14.38 -1.21 14.58
N ASN A 152 -13.46 -1.19 13.61
CA ASN A 152 -13.77 -1.63 12.26
C ASN A 152 -12.55 -2.28 11.59
N LYS A 153 -12.81 -3.34 10.83
CA LYS A 153 -11.89 -3.93 9.86
C LYS A 153 -12.64 -3.98 8.53
N SER A 154 -12.03 -3.53 7.45
CA SER A 154 -12.69 -3.64 6.15
C SER A 154 -11.67 -3.68 5.02
N LEU A 155 -12.03 -4.38 3.95
CA LEU A 155 -11.38 -4.22 2.66
C LEU A 155 -12.06 -3.09 1.91
N TYR A 156 -11.33 -2.01 1.70
CA TYR A 156 -11.79 -0.84 0.96
C TYR A 156 -11.58 -1.06 -0.54
N VAL A 157 -12.61 -0.78 -1.33
CA VAL A 157 -12.57 -0.87 -2.79
C VAL A 157 -12.77 0.52 -3.38
N SER A 158 -11.83 0.92 -4.23
CA SER A 158 -11.90 2.16 -5.00
C SER A 158 -11.97 1.84 -6.49
N LYS A 159 -12.66 2.70 -7.25
CA LYS A 159 -12.73 2.64 -8.71
C LYS A 159 -12.18 3.94 -9.30
N ILE A 160 -11.41 3.83 -10.38
CA ILE A 160 -10.95 5.01 -11.10
C ILE A 160 -12.08 5.55 -11.98
N ASN A 161 -12.36 6.84 -11.87
CA ASN A 161 -13.39 7.52 -12.67
C ASN A 161 -12.84 8.02 -14.02
N SER A 162 -13.71 8.62 -14.85
CA SER A 162 -13.34 9.13 -16.17
C SER A 162 -12.26 10.22 -16.15
N ASP A 163 -12.10 10.91 -15.03
CA ASP A 163 -11.12 11.98 -14.84
C ASP A 163 -9.78 11.45 -14.31
N GLY A 164 -9.65 10.12 -14.16
CA GLY A 164 -8.45 9.47 -13.63
C GLY A 164 -8.30 9.57 -12.11
N ILE A 165 -9.38 9.89 -11.40
CA ILE A 165 -9.40 10.04 -9.94
C ILE A 165 -9.94 8.76 -9.31
N TRP A 166 -9.27 8.28 -8.27
CA TRP A 166 -9.74 7.16 -7.45
C TRP A 166 -10.85 7.61 -6.51
N ASP A 167 -12.00 6.95 -6.58
CA ASP A 167 -13.14 7.23 -5.72
C ASP A 167 -13.59 5.96 -4.99
N TYR A 168 -14.24 6.13 -3.83
CA TYR A 168 -14.84 5.03 -3.10
C TYR A 168 -15.90 4.34 -3.95
N GLU A 169 -15.76 3.04 -4.12
CA GLU A 169 -16.78 2.21 -4.76
C GLU A 169 -17.63 1.52 -3.69
N CYS A 170 -16.98 0.75 -2.81
CA CYS A 170 -17.63 -0.03 -1.78
C CYS A 170 -16.62 -0.48 -0.70
N GLY A 171 -17.14 -0.97 0.43
CA GLY A 171 -16.33 -1.40 1.56
C GLY A 171 -16.84 -2.74 2.07
N VAL A 172 -16.02 -3.77 1.91
CA VAL A 172 -16.30 -5.10 2.44
C VAL A 172 -15.96 -5.08 3.93
N THR A 173 -16.97 -4.84 4.76
CA THR A 173 -16.81 -4.87 6.21
C THR A 173 -16.55 -6.30 6.68
N ILE A 174 -15.41 -6.49 7.34
CA ILE A 174 -15.06 -7.71 8.07
C ILE A 174 -15.42 -7.38 9.51
N TYR A 175 -16.52 -7.93 10.03
CA TYR A 175 -17.19 -7.47 11.26
C TYR A 175 -16.25 -6.89 12.35
N GLY A 176 -16.63 -5.71 12.85
CA GLY A 176 -16.07 -5.17 14.10
C GLY A 176 -16.58 -5.98 15.29
N GLU A 177 -15.73 -6.19 16.29
CA GLU A 177 -16.12 -6.75 17.59
C GLU A 177 -17.32 -5.94 18.13
N LEU A 178 -18.53 -6.49 18.04
CA LEU A 178 -19.65 -6.03 18.84
C LEU A 178 -19.35 -6.48 20.27
N HIS A 179 -18.94 -5.54 21.12
CA HIS A 179 -18.97 -5.73 22.56
C HIS A 179 -20.41 -5.89 23.05
#